data_AF-A0A9E1E3K3-F1
#
_entry.id   AF-A0A9E1E3K3-F1
#
_cell.length_a   1.000
_cell.length_b   1.000
_cell.length_c   1.000
_cell.angle_alpha   90.00
_cell.angle_beta   90.00
_cell.angle_gamma   90.00
#
_symmetry.space_group_name_H-M   'P 1'
#
loop_
_entity.id
_entity.type
_entity.pdbx_description
1 polymer ?
#
loop_
_entity_poly.entity_id
_entity_poly.type
_entity_poly.pdbx_seq_one_letter_code
_entity_poly.pdbx_strand_id
1 'polypeptide(L)'
;MKQLSPDEKNFIFQIANRIRYPIVRLELRSSKERSLISTALNHVHLETKYDSMEIVKQRASVLQSLCEKGFIKISYKVFITVQSDYAIYEVSDIFLLLHQLVEQGKKNPDYLFDIPYIKRGQVMLTEMGKSYVAQDNLNR
;
A
#
# COMPACT_ATOMS: atom_id res chain seq x y z
N MET A 1 -6.06 -0.18 26.63
CA MET A 1 -5.37 -0.38 25.33
C MET A 1 -6.40 -0.24 24.21
N LYS A 2 -6.06 0.36 23.06
CA LYS A 2 -6.98 0.39 21.91
C LYS A 2 -7.23 -1.04 21.44
N GLN A 3 -8.49 -1.47 21.39
CA GLN A 3 -8.83 -2.83 20.97
C GLN A 3 -8.69 -2.97 19.45
N LEU A 4 -8.05 -4.06 19.01
CA LEU A 4 -7.95 -4.43 17.61
C LEU A 4 -9.09 -5.37 17.21
N SER A 5 -9.67 -5.15 16.04
CA SER A 5 -10.60 -6.07 15.40
C SER A 5 -9.89 -7.37 15.00
N PRO A 6 -10.62 -8.47 14.72
CA PRO A 6 -10.02 -9.71 14.23
C PRO A 6 -9.12 -9.51 13.00
N ASP A 7 -9.57 -8.69 12.04
CA ASP A 7 -8.80 -8.39 10.82
C ASP A 7 -7.52 -7.61 11.12
N GLU A 8 -7.59 -6.62 12.02
CA GLU A 8 -6.43 -5.86 12.44
C GLU A 8 -5.41 -6.72 13.19
N LYS A 9 -5.90 -7.65 14.02
CA LYS A 9 -5.04 -8.64 14.69
C LYS A 9 -4.35 -9.53 13.66
N ASN A 10 -5.08 -10.08 12.70
CA ASN A 10 -4.50 -10.91 11.66
C ASN A 10 -3.42 -10.14 10.87
N PHE A 11 -3.70 -8.89 10.49
CA PHE A 11 -2.75 -8.04 9.78
C PHE A 11 -1.49 -7.73 10.58
N ILE A 12 -1.61 -7.37 11.87
CA ILE A 12 -0.43 -7.02 12.66
C ILE A 12 0.51 -8.22 12.83
N PHE A 13 -0.01 -9.45 12.98
CA PHE A 13 0.81 -10.66 13.02
C PHE A 13 1.41 -10.99 11.66
N GLN A 14 0.68 -10.80 10.55
CA GLN A 14 1.25 -10.95 9.21
C GLN A 14 2.41 -9.99 8.97
N ILE A 15 2.30 -8.74 9.42
CA ILE A 15 3.37 -7.75 9.34
C ILE A 15 4.56 -8.19 10.19
N ALA A 16 4.32 -8.67 11.41
CA ALA A 16 5.38 -9.15 12.31
C ALA A 16 6.15 -10.37 11.77
N ASN A 17 5.46 -11.28 11.07
CA ASN A 17 6.04 -12.49 10.52
C ASN A 17 6.80 -12.28 9.20
N ARG A 18 6.83 -11.05 8.67
CA ARG A 18 7.58 -10.72 7.45
C ARG A 18 8.78 -9.85 7.79
N ILE A 19 9.91 -10.14 7.16
CA ILE A 19 11.12 -9.30 7.24
C ILE A 19 10.80 -7.88 6.72
N ARG A 20 10.00 -7.80 5.66
CA ARG A 20 9.54 -6.54 5.05
C ARG A 20 8.09 -6.69 4.61
N TYR A 21 7.32 -5.61 4.77
CA TYR A 21 5.94 -5.56 4.33
C TYR A 21 5.77 -4.47 3.26
N PRO A 22 5.89 -4.84 1.96
CA PRO A 22 5.83 -3.89 0.86
C PRO A 22 4.41 -3.41 0.62
N ILE A 23 4.29 -2.11 0.32
CA ILE A 23 3.04 -1.48 -0.11
C ILE A 23 3.33 -0.45 -1.20
N VAL A 24 2.33 -0.06 -1.96
CA VAL A 24 2.48 1.01 -2.96
C VAL A 24 1.36 2.04 -2.86
N ARG A 25 1.62 3.21 -3.46
CA ARG A 25 0.60 4.15 -3.93
C ARG A 25 0.56 4.08 -5.44
N LEU A 26 -0.65 4.00 -5.96
CA LEU A 26 -0.89 4.20 -7.38
C LEU A 26 -1.15 5.67 -7.60
N GLU A 27 -0.21 6.30 -8.30
CA GLU A 27 -0.20 7.72 -8.57
C GLU A 27 -0.39 7.98 -10.06
N LEU A 28 -1.13 9.03 -10.35
CA LEU A 28 -1.27 9.65 -11.64
C LEU A 28 -0.33 10.86 -11.64
N ARG A 29 0.61 10.90 -12.58
CA ARG A 29 1.62 11.97 -12.69
C ARG A 29 1.58 12.62 -14.06
N SER A 30 2.13 13.84 -14.14
CA SER A 30 2.24 14.57 -15.40
C SER A 30 3.67 14.53 -15.95
N SER A 31 3.79 14.26 -17.25
CA SER A 31 5.02 14.47 -18.03
C SER A 31 5.34 15.94 -18.24
N LYS A 32 4.30 16.80 -18.25
CA LYS A 32 4.39 18.24 -18.51
C LYS A 32 4.73 19.03 -17.24
N GLU A 33 4.22 18.61 -16.09
CA GLU A 33 4.44 19.29 -14.81
C GLU A 33 4.78 18.31 -13.67
N ARG A 34 6.04 18.27 -13.25
CA ARG A 34 6.53 17.29 -12.26
C ARG A 34 5.89 17.43 -10.86
N SER A 35 5.38 18.62 -10.52
CA SER A 35 4.66 18.88 -9.26
C SER A 35 3.27 18.24 -9.23
N LEU A 36 2.68 17.94 -10.39
CA LEU A 36 1.35 17.34 -10.46
C LEU A 36 1.41 15.84 -10.16
N ILE A 37 0.94 15.50 -8.97
CA ILE A 37 0.80 14.13 -8.49
C ILE A 37 -0.59 13.99 -7.89
N SER A 38 -1.39 13.09 -8.43
CA SER A 38 -2.68 12.68 -7.87
C SER A 38 -2.59 11.22 -7.42
N THR A 39 -3.05 10.91 -6.20
CA THR A 39 -3.10 9.53 -5.72
C THR A 39 -4.42 8.89 -6.14
N ALA A 40 -4.39 7.92 -7.04
CA ALA A 40 -5.56 7.17 -7.47
C ALA A 40 -5.94 6.07 -6.46
N LEU A 41 -4.95 5.40 -5.87
CA LEU A 41 -5.17 4.39 -4.84
C LEU A 41 -4.04 4.39 -3.82
N ASN A 42 -4.40 4.41 -2.54
CA ASN A 42 -3.46 4.51 -1.43
C ASN A 42 -3.33 3.16 -0.69
N HIS A 43 -2.18 2.95 -0.04
CA HIS A 43 -1.90 1.76 0.79
C HIS A 43 -2.16 0.40 0.12
N VAL A 44 -1.85 0.30 -1.17
CA VAL A 44 -2.06 -0.92 -1.95
C VAL A 44 -1.08 -1.99 -1.50
N HIS A 45 -1.62 -3.10 -0.99
CA HIS A 45 -0.89 -4.33 -0.72
C HIS A 45 -1.48 -5.45 -1.56
N LEU A 46 -0.61 -6.13 -2.31
CA LEU A 46 -0.98 -7.28 -3.14
C LEU A 46 -0.37 -8.56 -2.56
N GLU A 47 -1.18 -9.59 -2.48
CA GLU A 47 -0.73 -10.98 -2.24
C GLU A 47 -0.58 -11.71 -3.57
N THR A 48 -1.44 -11.42 -4.55
CA THR A 48 -1.35 -11.94 -5.90
C THR A 48 -1.51 -10.82 -6.93
N LYS A 49 -1.08 -11.06 -8.18
CA LYS A 49 -1.26 -10.11 -9.28
C LYS A 49 -2.72 -9.97 -9.74
N TYR A 50 -3.61 -10.86 -9.28
CA TYR A 50 -5.03 -10.94 -9.65
C TYR A 50 -5.95 -10.40 -8.55
N ASP A 51 -5.41 -9.81 -7.48
CA ASP A 51 -6.23 -9.29 -6.39
C ASP A 51 -7.19 -8.22 -6.90
N SER A 52 -8.46 -8.33 -6.51
CA SER A 52 -9.49 -7.38 -6.94
C SER A 52 -9.40 -6.04 -6.23
N MET A 53 -10.07 -5.03 -6.79
CA MET A 53 -10.10 -3.67 -6.23
C MET A 53 -10.73 -3.66 -4.83
N GLU A 54 -11.75 -4.49 -4.62
CA GLU A 54 -12.47 -4.63 -3.35
C GLU A 54 -11.55 -5.16 -2.26
N ILE A 55 -10.82 -6.24 -2.54
CA ILE A 55 -9.87 -6.85 -1.59
C ILE A 55 -8.75 -5.84 -1.27
N VAL A 56 -8.19 -5.18 -2.28
CA VAL A 56 -7.13 -4.18 -2.08
C VAL A 56 -7.63 -3.03 -1.19
N LYS A 57 -8.84 -2.52 -1.43
CA LYS A 57 -9.44 -1.46 -0.60
C LYS A 57 -9.71 -1.92 0.83
N GLN A 58 -10.16 -3.15 1.02
CA GLN A 58 -10.36 -3.72 2.36
C GLN A 58 -9.04 -3.77 3.12
N ARG A 59 -7.98 -4.32 2.53
CA ARG A 59 -6.64 -4.38 3.15
C ARG A 59 -6.09 -2.99 3.45
N ALA A 60 -6.24 -2.04 2.51
CA ALA A 60 -5.82 -0.66 2.69
C ALA A 60 -6.53 0.01 3.88
N SER A 61 -7.82 -0.25 4.08
CA SER A 61 -8.60 0.25 5.22
C SER A 61 -8.07 -0.29 6.55
N VAL A 62 -7.76 -1.60 6.62
CA VAL A 62 -7.18 -2.22 7.83
C VAL A 62 -5.80 -1.63 8.14
N LEU A 63 -4.94 -1.47 7.14
CA LEU A 63 -3.63 -0.82 7.29
C LEU A 63 -3.77 0.62 7.77
N GLN A 64 -4.70 1.39 7.20
CA GLN A 64 -4.96 2.77 7.62
C GLN A 64 -5.39 2.83 9.09
N SER A 65 -6.34 1.99 9.50
CA SER A 65 -6.82 1.92 10.88
C SER A 65 -5.70 1.53 11.87
N LEU A 66 -4.87 0.53 11.53
CA LEU A 66 -3.71 0.16 12.34
C LEU A 66 -2.71 1.32 12.49
N CYS A 67 -2.51 2.09 11.42
CA CYS A 67 -1.62 3.26 11.41
C CYS A 67 -2.18 4.38 12.31
N GLU A 68 -3.47 4.70 12.18
CA GLU A 68 -4.16 5.70 13.02
C GLU A 68 -4.21 5.32 14.49
N LYS A 69 -4.35 4.02 14.78
CA LYS A 69 -4.27 3.50 16.13
C LYS A 69 -2.84 3.55 16.69
N GLY A 70 -1.83 3.68 15.84
CA GLY A 70 -0.42 3.85 16.19
C GLY A 70 0.37 2.54 16.28
N PHE A 71 -0.19 1.41 15.84
CA PHE A 71 0.46 0.10 15.89
C PHE A 71 1.49 -0.09 14.78
N ILE A 72 1.27 0.59 13.65
CA ILE A 72 2.17 0.56 12.50
C ILE A 72 2.50 1.97 12.04
N LYS A 73 3.58 2.08 11.28
CA LYS A 73 3.96 3.27 10.54
C LYS A 73 4.06 2.91 9.06
N ILE A 74 3.44 3.73 8.23
CA ILE A 74 3.51 3.63 6.77
C ILE A 74 4.47 4.70 6.24
N SER A 75 5.47 4.30 5.46
CA SER A 75 6.45 5.22 4.88
C SER A 75 6.59 5.04 3.37
N TYR A 76 6.52 6.15 2.63
CA TYR A 76 6.82 6.24 1.19
C TYR A 76 8.12 7.00 0.90
N LYS A 77 8.91 7.28 1.95
CA LYS A 77 10.18 8.01 1.90
C LYS A 77 11.39 7.09 2.15
N VAL A 78 11.18 5.78 2.15
CA VAL A 78 12.22 4.78 2.41
C VAL A 78 13.02 4.49 1.13
N PHE A 79 14.33 4.33 1.28
CA PHE A 79 15.19 3.76 0.25
C PHE A 79 14.85 2.28 0.10
N ILE A 80 14.15 1.95 -0.98
CA ILE A 80 13.78 0.58 -1.27
C ILE A 80 14.99 -0.14 -1.87
N THR A 81 15.53 -1.11 -1.14
CA THR A 81 16.74 -1.85 -1.54
C THR A 81 16.42 -3.18 -2.23
N VAL A 82 15.17 -3.65 -2.17
CA VAL A 82 14.76 -4.94 -2.75
C VAL A 82 13.64 -4.74 -3.76
N GLN A 83 13.99 -4.77 -5.04
CA GLN A 83 13.06 -4.59 -6.14
C GLN A 83 12.05 -5.75 -6.27
N SER A 84 12.47 -6.98 -5.96
CA SER A 84 11.62 -8.17 -6.07
C SER A 84 10.36 -8.10 -5.20
N ASP A 85 10.40 -7.38 -4.07
CA ASP A 85 9.25 -7.15 -3.19
C ASP A 85 8.12 -6.38 -3.89
N TYR A 86 8.41 -5.71 -5.01
CA TYR A 86 7.47 -4.87 -5.76
C TYR A 86 7.17 -5.39 -7.17
N ALA A 87 7.81 -6.48 -7.61
CA ALA A 87 7.70 -6.98 -8.98
C ALA A 87 6.23 -7.33 -9.36
N ILE A 88 5.46 -7.85 -8.40
CA ILE A 88 4.05 -8.24 -8.64
C ILE A 88 3.14 -7.06 -8.98
N TYR A 89 3.48 -5.84 -8.52
CA TYR A 89 2.63 -4.67 -8.69
C TYR A 89 2.64 -4.19 -10.14
N GLU A 90 3.80 -4.24 -10.80
CA GLU A 90 3.98 -3.82 -12.19
C GLU A 90 3.21 -4.70 -13.18
N VAL A 91 2.93 -5.96 -12.81
CA VAL A 91 2.20 -6.94 -13.64
C VAL A 91 0.81 -7.26 -13.10
N SER A 92 0.28 -6.44 -12.18
CA SER A 92 -1.02 -6.65 -11.54
C SER A 92 -2.18 -6.09 -12.36
N ASP A 93 -3.34 -6.73 -12.23
CA ASP A 93 -4.59 -6.27 -12.85
C ASP A 93 -4.96 -4.87 -12.34
N ILE A 94 -4.69 -4.58 -11.06
CA ILE A 94 -4.91 -3.26 -10.45
C ILE A 94 -4.06 -2.17 -11.10
N PHE A 95 -2.81 -2.48 -11.45
CA PHE A 95 -1.97 -1.50 -12.16
C PHE A 95 -2.36 -1.37 -13.63
N LEU A 96 -2.81 -2.45 -14.27
CA LEU A 96 -3.40 -2.40 -15.60
C LEU A 96 -4.62 -1.47 -15.66
N LEU A 97 -5.49 -1.49 -14.64
CA LEU A 97 -6.62 -0.55 -14.54
C LEU A 97 -6.15 0.91 -14.49
N LEU A 98 -5.05 1.21 -13.78
CA LEU A 98 -4.47 2.56 -13.73
C LEU A 98 -3.94 2.98 -15.10
N HIS A 99 -3.27 2.07 -15.81
CA HIS A 99 -2.84 2.31 -17.19
C HIS A 99 -4.02 2.64 -18.11
N GLN A 100 -5.09 1.84 -18.05
CA GLN A 100 -6.29 2.08 -18.85
C GLN A 100 -6.94 3.43 -18.53
N LEU A 101 -6.97 3.83 -17.25
CA LEU A 101 -7.47 5.15 -16.83
C LEU A 101 -6.67 6.29 -17.48
N VAL A 102 -5.34 6.18 -17.49
CA VAL A 102 -4.45 7.16 -18.13
C VAL A 102 -4.67 7.22 -19.64
N GLU A 103 -4.74 6.07 -20.31
CA GLU A 103 -4.96 6.02 -21.76
C GLU A 103 -6.34 6.57 -22.17
N GLN A 104 -7.36 6.38 -21.33
CA GLN A 104 -8.66 7.04 -21.52
C GLN A 104 -8.54 8.55 -21.34
N GLY A 105 -7.85 9.01 -20.30
CA GLY A 105 -7.65 10.43 -20.02
C GLY A 105 -6.92 11.15 -21.15
N LYS A 106 -5.87 10.56 -21.73
CA LYS A 106 -5.09 11.11 -22.86
C LYS A 106 -5.92 11.43 -24.11
N LYS A 107 -7.12 10.85 -24.25
CA LYS A 107 -8.05 11.20 -25.34
C LYS A 107 -8.58 12.64 -25.23
N ASN A 108 -8.50 13.23 -24.03
CA ASN A 108 -8.79 14.64 -23.80
C ASN A 108 -7.48 15.47 -23.95
N PRO A 109 -7.42 16.43 -24.89
CA PRO A 109 -6.24 17.28 -25.11
C PRO A 109 -5.74 18.03 -23.86
N ASP A 110 -6.66 18.35 -22.94
CA ASP A 110 -6.36 19.10 -21.70
C ASP A 110 -5.96 18.18 -20.53
N TYR A 111 -5.88 16.86 -20.75
CA TYR A 111 -5.54 15.93 -19.68
C TYR A 111 -4.09 16.09 -19.23
N LEU A 112 -3.91 16.31 -17.93
CA LEU A 112 -2.60 16.59 -17.33
C LEU A 112 -1.87 15.34 -16.83
N PHE A 113 -2.59 14.28 -16.49
CA PHE A 113 -2.05 13.12 -15.75
C PHE A 113 -1.75 11.91 -16.64
N ASP A 114 -0.76 12.04 -17.51
CA ASP A 114 -0.46 11.09 -18.59
C ASP A 114 0.51 9.94 -18.23
N ILE A 115 0.95 9.86 -16.96
CA ILE A 115 1.88 8.83 -16.47
C ILE A 115 1.23 8.04 -15.32
N PRO A 116 0.98 6.72 -15.48
CA PRO A 116 0.69 5.84 -14.36
C PRO A 116 1.97 5.52 -13.60
N TYR A 117 1.95 5.63 -12.28
CA TYR A 117 3.16 5.52 -11.46
C TYR A 117 2.95 4.70 -10.19
N ILE A 118 3.92 3.84 -9.88
CA ILE A 118 3.97 3.07 -8.64
C ILE A 118 4.93 3.76 -7.67
N LYS A 119 4.37 4.44 -6.67
CA LYS A 119 5.15 4.99 -5.56
C LYS A 119 5.30 3.92 -4.49
N ARG A 120 6.50 3.33 -4.44
CA ARG A 120 6.87 2.27 -3.47
C ARG A 120 6.93 2.80 -2.04
N GLY A 121 6.54 1.97 -1.10
CA GLY A 121 6.56 2.24 0.33
C GLY A 121 6.58 0.97 1.17
N GLN A 122 6.72 1.14 2.48
CA GLN A 122 6.86 0.03 3.40
C GLN A 122 6.05 0.27 4.67
N VAL A 123 5.55 -0.82 5.24
CA VAL A 123 4.93 -0.85 6.57
C VAL A 123 5.94 -1.37 7.60
N MET A 124 5.98 -0.73 8.76
CA MET A 124 6.82 -1.10 9.90
C MET A 124 5.99 -1.13 11.17
N LEU A 125 6.26 -2.06 12.08
CA LEU A 125 5.71 -2.02 13.42
C LEU A 125 6.29 -0.85 14.21
N THR A 126 5.45 -0.15 14.96
CA THR A 126 5.91 0.78 16.01
C THR A 126 6.32 0.00 17.26
N GLU A 127 6.90 0.67 18.26
CA GLU A 127 7.15 0.04 19.57
C GLU A 127 5.87 -0.50 20.22
N MET A 128 4.74 0.20 20.04
CA MET A 128 3.44 -0.29 20.50
C MET A 128 3.02 -1.56 19.74
N GLY A 129 3.19 -1.58 18.41
CA GLY A 129 2.91 -2.77 17.60
C GLY A 129 3.75 -3.98 17.98
N LYS A 130 5.06 -3.78 18.19
CA LYS A 130 5.98 -4.84 18.65
C LYS A 130 5.58 -5.39 20.02
N SER A 131 5.26 -4.49 20.96
CA SER A 131 4.84 -4.87 22.32
C SER A 131 3.54 -5.67 22.29
N TYR A 132 2.57 -5.26 21.46
CA TYR A 132 1.30 -5.97 21.28
C TYR A 132 1.52 -7.41 20.78
N VAL A 133 2.35 -7.58 19.74
CA VAL A 133 2.67 -8.92 19.19
C VAL A 133 3.40 -9.79 20.21
N ALA A 134 4.36 -9.23 20.95
CA ALA A 134 5.10 -9.97 21.96
C ALA A 134 4.20 -10.46 23.11
N GLN A 135 3.26 -9.63 23.57
CA GLN A 135 2.33 -9.99 24.64
C GLN A 135 1.35 -11.09 24.24
N ASP A 136 0.83 -11.11 23.00
CA ASP A 136 -0.06 -12.18 22.55
C ASP A 136 0.67 -13.53 22.49
N ASN A 137 1.93 -13.54 22.02
CA ASN A 137 2.75 -14.74 21.94
C ASN A 137 3.09 -15.34 23.31
N LEU A 138 3.15 -14.53 24.37
CA LEU A 138 3.37 -14.98 25.75
C LEU A 138 2.12 -15.58 26.41
N ASN A 139 0.94 -15.28 25.88
CA ASN A 139 -0.35 -15.72 26.41
C ASN A 139 -0.95 -16.93 25.65
N ARG A 140 -0.18 -17.52 24.72
CA ARG A 140 -0.51 -18.76 24.00
C ARG A 140 0.36 -19.91 24.49
#